data_AF-A0A645HXW4-F1
#
_entry.id   AF-A0A645HXW4-F1
#
_cell.length_a   1.000
_cell.length_b   1.000
_cell.length_c   1.000
_cell.angle_alpha   90.00
_cell.angle_beta   90.00
_cell.angle_gamma   90.00
#
_symmetry.space_group_name_H-M   'P 1'
#
loop_
_entity.id
_entity.type
_entity.pdbx_description
1 polymer ?
#
loop_
_entity_poly.entity_id
_entity_poly.type
_entity_poly.pdbx_seq_one_letter_code
_entity_poly.pdbx_strand_id
1 'polypeptide(L)' 'MWKEYGKEEAGVLALAVAFVTPPVAVNLFVATTMTGISIERIARSAMPFIIGLLIAEIVVGFVPQISMFLL' A
#
# COMPACT_ATOMS: atom_id res chain seq x y z
N MET A 1 5.76 -13.27 -23.27
CA MET A 1 4.92 -14.21 -22.50
C MET A 1 5.26 -14.29 -21.01
N TRP A 2 6.54 -14.35 -20.59
CA TRP A 2 6.91 -14.33 -19.14
C TRP A 2 6.93 -12.91 -18.52
N LYS A 3 7.05 -11.85 -19.32
CA LYS A 3 7.21 -10.46 -18.83
C LYS A 3 5.90 -9.80 -18.34
N GLU A 4 4.77 -10.50 -18.41
CA GLU A 4 3.44 -10.01 -18.02
C GLU A 4 3.02 -10.43 -16.60
N TYR A 5 3.37 -11.63 -16.14
CA TYR A 5 2.92 -12.17 -14.84
C TYR A 5 3.39 -11.32 -13.64
N GLY A 6 4.67 -10.93 -13.59
CA GLY A 6 5.17 -10.09 -12.48
C GLY A 6 4.62 -8.66 -12.44
N LYS A 7 3.95 -8.19 -13.51
CA LYS A 7 3.31 -6.87 -13.54
C LYS A 7 1.94 -6.87 -12.87
N GLU A 8 1.23 -8.00 -12.89
CA GLU A 8 -0.09 -8.11 -12.27
C GLU A 8 0.02 -8.05 -10.75
N GLU A 9 1.01 -8.74 -10.18
CA GLU A 9 1.29 -8.78 -8.73
C GLU A 9 1.70 -7.40 -8.20
N ALA A 10 2.62 -6.73 -8.92
CA ALA A 10 3.01 -5.36 -8.64
C ALA A 10 1.82 -4.39 -8.77
N GLY A 11 0.90 -4.65 -9.71
CA GLY A 11 -0.34 -3.88 -9.88
C GLY A 11 -1.30 -4.03 -8.70
N VAL A 12 -1.51 -5.25 -8.20
CA VAL A 12 -2.37 -5.51 -7.02
C VAL A 12 -1.79 -4.87 -5.76
N LEU A 13 -0.46 -4.93 -5.57
CA LEU A 13 0.24 -4.28 -4.45
C LEU A 13 0.13 -2.75 -4.52
N ALA A 14 0.36 -2.15 -5.69
CA ALA A 14 0.21 -0.71 -5.89
C ALA A 14 -1.22 -0.21 -5.62
N LEU A 15 -2.23 -0.99 -6.03
CA LEU A 15 -3.63 -0.71 -5.69
C LEU A 15 -3.88 -0.81 -4.18
N ALA A 16 -3.33 -1.81 -3.50
CA ALA A 16 -3.49 -1.96 -2.05
C ALA A 16 -2.88 -0.76 -1.27
N VAL A 17 -1.73 -0.25 -1.71
CA VAL A 17 -1.12 0.95 -1.13
C VAL A 17 -1.95 2.20 -1.45
N ALA A 18 -2.59 2.28 -2.62
CA ALA A 18 -3.51 3.37 -2.96
C ALA A 18 -4.71 3.46 -2.00
N PHE A 19 -5.23 2.34 -1.50
CA PHE A 19 -6.34 2.33 -0.53
C PHE A 19 -5.96 2.85 0.87
N VAL A 20 -4.67 2.80 1.24
CA VAL A 20 -4.18 3.28 2.55
C VAL A 20 -3.69 4.74 2.50
N THR A 21 -3.31 5.26 1.33
CA THR A 21 -2.76 6.60 1.18
C THR A 21 -3.85 7.69 1.07
N PRO A 22 -3.60 8.92 1.58
CA PRO A 22 -4.58 10.01 1.63
C PRO A 22 -5.39 10.34 0.36
N PRO A 23 -4.87 10.26 -0.88
CA PRO A 23 -5.64 10.59 -2.08
C PRO A 23 -6.90 9.73 -2.32
N VAL A 24 -6.93 8.47 -1.84
CA VAL A 24 -8.08 7.56 -1.98
C VAL A 24 -8.59 7.05 -0.62
N ALA A 25 -7.67 6.79 0.33
CA ALA A 25 -7.88 6.72 1.78
C ALA A 25 -9.10 5.96 2.32
N VAL A 26 -9.62 4.96 1.60
CA VAL A 26 -10.83 4.23 2.02
C VAL A 26 -10.62 3.55 3.38
N ASN A 27 -9.41 3.04 3.64
CA ASN A 27 -9.10 2.40 4.93
C ASN A 27 -9.10 3.41 6.10
N LEU A 28 -8.62 4.62 5.85
CA LEU A 28 -8.69 5.72 6.82
C LEU A 28 -10.14 6.16 7.02
N PHE A 29 -10.93 6.23 5.94
CA PHE A 29 -12.35 6.58 5.99
C PHE A 29 -13.15 5.58 6.84
N VAL A 30 -12.99 4.28 6.61
CA VAL A 30 -13.62 3.23 7.43
C VAL A 30 -13.16 3.31 8.89
N ALA A 31 -11.88 3.57 9.14
CA ALA A 31 -11.38 3.75 10.52
C ALA A 31 -12.03 4.96 11.21
N THR A 32 -12.22 6.09 10.50
CA THR A 32 -12.90 7.25 11.06
C THR A 32 -14.37 6.99 11.38
N THR A 33 -15.09 6.24 10.54
CA THR A 33 -16.52 5.95 10.79
C THR A 33 -16.72 4.99 11.95
N MET A 34 -15.78 4.07 12.20
CA MET A 34 -15.83 3.14 13.33
C MET A 34 -15.38 3.77 14.66
N THR A 35 -14.42 4.69 14.62
CA THR A 35 -13.78 5.24 15.84
C THR A 35 -14.25 6.64 16.21
N GLY A 36 -14.85 7.39 15.28
CA GLY A 36 -15.21 8.80 15.48
C GLY A 36 -14.00 9.75 15.54
N ILE A 37 -12.76 9.25 15.34
CA ILE A 37 -11.55 10.07 15.32
C ILE A 37 -11.42 10.72 13.93
N SER A 38 -10.92 11.96 13.87
CA SER A 38 -10.73 12.66 12.60
C SER A 38 -9.70 11.98 11.69
N ILE A 39 -9.93 12.05 10.37
CA ILE A 39 -9.10 11.37 9.38
C ILE A 39 -7.63 11.82 9.44
N GLU A 40 -7.37 13.10 9.70
CA GLU A 40 -6.03 13.65 9.85
C GLU A 40 -5.28 13.06 11.05
N ARG A 41 -5.99 12.81 12.17
CA ARG A 41 -5.36 12.28 13.38
C ARG A 41 -5.00 10.80 13.22
N ILE A 42 -5.86 10.03 12.56
CA ILE A 42 -5.57 8.64 12.20
C ILE A 42 -4.44 8.58 11.17
N ALA A 43 -4.53 9.38 10.10
CA ALA A 43 -3.50 9.43 9.05
C ALA A 43 -2.13 9.81 9.61
N ARG A 44 -2.06 10.79 10.51
CA ARG A 44 -0.80 11.21 11.16
C ARG A 44 -0.21 10.12 12.04
N SER A 45 -1.06 9.33 12.70
CA SER A 45 -0.63 8.18 13.52
C SER A 45 -0.20 6.99 12.65
N ALA A 46 -0.83 6.81 11.48
CA ALA A 46 -0.52 5.77 10.50
C ALA A 46 0.66 6.12 9.58
N MET A 47 1.11 7.38 9.56
CA MET A 47 2.19 7.88 8.71
C MET A 47 3.48 7.02 8.70
N PRO A 48 4.02 6.55 9.85
CA PRO A 48 5.19 5.66 9.82
C PRO A 48 4.92 4.33 9.10
N PHE A 49 3.70 3.81 9.21
CA PHE A 49 3.27 2.60 8.48
C PHE A 49 3.12 2.86 6.98
N ILE A 50 2.53 4.00 6.60
CA ILE A 50 2.37 4.40 5.20
C ILE A 50 3.74 4.56 4.52
N ILE A 51 4.70 5.19 5.21
CA ILE A 51 6.07 5.33 4.69
C ILE A 51 6.75 3.96 4.53
N GLY A 52 6.59 3.06 5.51
CA GLY A 52 7.11 1.69 5.42
C GLY A 52 6.53 0.92 4.23
N LEU A 53 5.21 1.06 3.99
CA LEU A 53 4.52 0.45 2.86
C LEU A 53 4.99 1.01 1.52
N LEU A 54 5.20 2.33 1.41
CA LEU A 54 5.73 2.97 0.19
C LEU A 54 7.16 2.50 -0.12
N ILE A 55 8.01 2.36 0.90
CA ILE A 55 9.36 1.83 0.72
C ILE A 55 9.30 0.38 0.27
N ALA A 56 8.46 -0.44 0.89
CA ALA A 56 8.27 -1.83 0.51
C ALA A 56 7.76 -1.96 -0.94
N GLU A 57 6.83 -1.10 -1.37
CA GLU A 57 6.33 -1.06 -2.74
C GLU A 57 7.44 -0.73 -3.74
N ILE A 58 8.28 0.27 -3.45
CA ILE A 58 9.42 0.60 -4.32
C ILE A 58 10.41 -0.58 -4.36
N VAL A 59 10.70 -1.20 -3.22
CA VAL A 59 11.63 -2.33 -3.17
C VAL A 59 11.09 -3.52 -3.98
N VAL A 60 9.83 -3.91 -3.80
CA VAL A 60 9.22 -5.04 -4.52
C VAL A 60 8.97 -4.72 -5.99
N GLY A 61 8.57 -3.49 -6.31
CA GLY A 61 8.29 -3.03 -7.67
C GLY A 61 9.55 -2.89 -8.55
N PHE A 62 10.69 -2.53 -7.96
CA PHE A 62 11.95 -2.37 -8.68
C PHE A 62 12.93 -3.54 -8.50
N VAL A 63 12.75 -4.38 -7.48
CA VAL A 63 13.54 -5.60 -7.24
C VAL A 63 12.62 -6.82 -7.32
N PRO A 64 12.20 -7.24 -8.54
CA PRO A 64 11.30 -8.36 -8.73
C PRO A 64 11.91 -9.70 -8.27
N GLN A 65 13.23 -9.76 -8.03
CA GLN A 65 13.86 -10.95 -7.45
C GLN A 65 13.35 -11.28 -6.04
N ILE A 66 12.85 -10.30 -5.27
CA ILE A 66 12.33 -10.54 -3.91
C ILE A 66 10.99 -11.27 -3.96
N SER A 67 10.07 -10.83 -4.81
CA SER A 67 8.79 -11.50 -5.03
C SER A 67 8.97 -12.87 -5.69
N MET A 68 9.92 -13.00 -6.61
CA MET A 68 10.26 -14.27 -7.27
C MET A 68 10.95 -15.30 -6.36
N PHE A 69 11.51 -14.90 -5.21
CA PHE A 69 12.16 -15.83 -4.27
C PHE A 69 11.18 -16.42 -3.24
N LEU A 70 10.04 -15.75 -3.02
CA LEU A 70 8.97 -16.23 -2.15
C LEU A 70 7.97 -17.15 -2.86
N LEU A 71 8.01 -17.17 -4.20
CA LEU A 71 7.22 -18.00 -5.10
C LEU A 71 7.89 -19.37 -5.32
#